data_AF-A0A7L2I2M6-F1
#
_entry.id   AF-A0A7L2I2M6-F1
#
_cell.length_a   1.000
_cell.length_b   1.000
_cell.length_c   1.000
_cell.angle_alpha   90.00
_cell.angle_beta   90.00
_cell.angle_gamma   90.00
#
_symmetry.space_group_name_H-M   'P 1'
#
loop_
_entity.id
_entity.type
_entity.pdbx_description
1 polymer ?
#
loop_
_entity_poly.entity_id
_entity_poly.type
_entity_poly.pdbx_seq_one_letter_code
_entity_poly.pdbx_strand_id
1 'polypeptide(L)'
;EVLQNHVLEAKVFHTEYGTGVAILTGAHRFSLTTNIDDLKLRRMPEVPGLQKPPSCWAVLSQDRVTIILLAVGQDLYLLDNTSCSVVLSLSPQEKLCEFNSSVRSLPKQMVWCMRPRSRQRAVVVAWDRQLMVVGNSTECIQYPLGKRDRCRDAPGLRQPLACFSCPHAVSAEASQEIFKIASMAPGALLLEAQKEYEKESQKADEYLREIKDQKLLPEAVSQCIEAAGYEHEPDTQKSLLRAASFGKCFIDKFPSESFVRMCQDLRVLNAIRDYQIGIPLTFTQYKRLTIEVLLDRLVLRRLYPLAIRICEYLRLSEIQGVSRILAHWACYKVQQKDKSDEEVAHAINQKLGDTPGISYSEIAARAYDCGRTELAIKLLEYEPRSGEQVPLLLKMKRSKLALSKAIESGDTDLVYTVVLHLKNELNRGTFFMTLQNQPVALSLYRQFCKHQERETLKDLYNQDDNHQELGNFHVHSSYS
;
A
#
# COMPACT_ATOMS: atom_id res chain seq x y z
N GLU A 1 -13.38 -5.89 -29.41
CA GLU A 1 -14.42 -5.06 -28.74
C GLU A 1 -13.83 -4.05 -27.73
N VAL A 2 -13.22 -4.45 -26.60
CA VAL A 2 -12.60 -3.49 -25.64
C VAL A 2 -11.47 -2.67 -26.26
N LEU A 3 -10.62 -3.32 -27.07
CA LEU A 3 -9.55 -2.66 -27.84
C LEU A 3 -10.07 -1.78 -28.99
N GLN A 4 -11.29 -2.03 -29.47
CA GLN A 4 -11.88 -1.31 -30.62
C GLN A 4 -12.73 -0.11 -30.19
N ASN A 5 -13.40 -0.19 -29.05
CA ASN A 5 -14.36 0.83 -28.60
C ASN A 5 -13.83 1.74 -27.50
N HIS A 6 -12.58 1.55 -27.05
CA HIS A 6 -11.98 2.20 -25.88
C HIS A 6 -12.78 2.02 -24.56
N VAL A 7 -12.09 2.09 -23.43
CA VAL A 7 -12.73 2.01 -22.10
C VAL A 7 -13.07 3.42 -21.64
N LEU A 8 -14.35 3.69 -21.40
CA LEU A 8 -14.82 4.97 -20.85
C LEU A 8 -14.62 5.01 -19.32
N GLU A 9 -15.00 3.92 -18.65
CA GLU A 9 -14.92 3.82 -17.19
C GLU A 9 -14.71 2.36 -16.78
N ALA A 10 -13.93 2.13 -15.74
CA ALA A 10 -13.71 0.81 -15.16
C ALA A 10 -13.94 0.86 -13.64
N LYS A 11 -14.55 -0.19 -13.10
CA LYS A 11 -14.78 -0.35 -11.66
C LYS A 11 -14.27 -1.70 -11.19
N VAL A 12 -13.41 -1.66 -10.17
CA VAL A 12 -12.95 -2.84 -9.46
C VAL A 12 -13.97 -3.20 -8.39
N PHE A 13 -14.35 -4.46 -8.31
CA PHE A 13 -15.27 -5.00 -7.31
C PHE A 13 -14.69 -6.29 -6.72
N HIS A 14 -15.19 -6.72 -5.57
CA HIS A 14 -14.70 -7.91 -4.88
C HIS A 14 -15.82 -8.93 -4.80
N THR A 15 -15.50 -10.19 -5.11
CA THR A 15 -16.39 -11.35 -5.01
C THR A 15 -15.83 -12.33 -3.99
N GLU A 16 -16.58 -13.39 -3.65
CA GLU A 16 -16.07 -14.49 -2.82
C GLU A 16 -14.89 -15.24 -3.45
N TYR A 17 -14.72 -15.13 -4.78
CA TYR A 17 -13.72 -15.85 -5.56
C TYR A 17 -12.50 -15.01 -5.93
N GLY A 18 -12.46 -13.73 -5.52
CA GLY A 18 -11.35 -12.82 -5.80
C GLY A 18 -11.78 -11.45 -6.28
N THR A 19 -10.83 -10.73 -6.88
CA THR A 19 -11.03 -9.37 -7.40
C THR A 19 -11.57 -9.42 -8.81
N GLY A 20 -12.68 -8.73 -9.06
CA GLY A 20 -13.29 -8.57 -10.38
C GLY A 20 -13.15 -7.16 -10.93
N VAL A 21 -13.30 -7.01 -12.24
CA VAL A 21 -13.28 -5.72 -12.95
C VAL A 21 -14.45 -5.65 -13.91
N ALA A 22 -15.27 -4.61 -13.79
CA ALA A 22 -16.31 -4.27 -14.76
C ALA A 22 -15.88 -3.04 -15.56
N ILE A 23 -16.16 -3.05 -16.86
CA ILE A 23 -15.77 -2.01 -17.80
C ILE A 23 -16.98 -1.54 -18.60
N LEU A 24 -17.06 -0.23 -18.78
CA LEU A 24 -17.96 0.45 -19.70
C LEU A 24 -17.15 0.88 -20.94
N THR A 25 -17.57 0.42 -22.11
CA THR A 25 -16.90 0.74 -23.39
C THR A 25 -17.48 1.98 -24.06
N GLY A 26 -16.78 2.54 -25.05
CA GLY A 26 -17.26 3.68 -25.86
C GLY A 26 -18.55 3.42 -26.62
N ALA A 27 -18.90 2.15 -26.86
CA ALA A 27 -20.19 1.73 -27.42
C ALA A 27 -21.30 1.61 -26.35
N HIS A 28 -21.09 2.15 -25.14
CA HIS A 28 -22.01 2.08 -24.00
C HIS A 28 -22.40 0.67 -23.56
N ARG A 29 -21.53 -0.32 -23.85
CA ARG A 29 -21.70 -1.72 -23.42
C ARG A 29 -20.86 -2.03 -22.20
N PHE A 30 -21.42 -2.89 -21.34
CA PHE A 30 -20.76 -3.40 -20.15
C PHE A 30 -20.16 -4.78 -20.38
N SER A 31 -18.94 -4.97 -19.89
CA SER A 31 -18.32 -6.29 -19.74
C SER A 31 -17.71 -6.42 -18.35
N LEU A 32 -17.68 -7.62 -17.78
CA LEU A 32 -17.07 -7.86 -16.47
C LEU A 32 -16.24 -9.14 -16.45
N THR A 33 -15.22 -9.15 -15.61
CA THR A 33 -14.54 -10.37 -15.14
C THR A 33 -14.71 -10.44 -13.62
N THR A 34 -15.01 -11.62 -13.08
CA THR A 34 -15.18 -11.84 -11.63
C THR A 34 -13.89 -12.21 -10.93
N ASN A 35 -12.86 -12.58 -11.69
CA ASN A 35 -11.51 -12.87 -11.21
C ASN A 35 -10.47 -12.27 -12.19
N ILE A 36 -9.47 -11.55 -11.67
CA ILE A 36 -8.37 -10.99 -12.44
C ILE A 36 -7.25 -12.00 -12.72
N ASP A 37 -7.19 -13.10 -11.96
CA ASP A 37 -6.23 -14.18 -12.18
C ASP A 37 -6.68 -15.12 -13.31
N ASP A 38 -8.00 -15.22 -13.55
CA ASP A 38 -8.62 -15.91 -14.70
C ASP A 38 -9.45 -14.90 -15.50
N LEU A 39 -8.79 -14.16 -16.38
CA LEU A 39 -9.35 -13.06 -17.18
C LEU A 39 -10.35 -13.56 -18.24
N LYS A 40 -11.55 -13.89 -17.80
CA LYS A 40 -12.71 -14.22 -18.65
C LYS A 40 -13.69 -13.06 -18.65
N LEU A 41 -13.47 -12.12 -19.58
CA LEU A 41 -14.41 -11.02 -19.81
C LEU A 41 -15.72 -11.55 -20.38
N ARG A 42 -16.77 -11.47 -19.58
CA ARG A 42 -18.15 -11.75 -19.98
C ARG A 42 -18.84 -10.46 -20.40
N ARG A 43 -19.51 -10.47 -21.55
CA ARG A 43 -20.35 -9.37 -22.00
C ARG A 43 -21.68 -9.41 -21.25
N MET A 44 -22.13 -8.25 -20.78
CA MET A 44 -23.43 -8.09 -20.15
C MET A 44 -24.52 -7.82 -21.21
N PRO A 45 -25.80 -8.08 -20.91
CA PRO A 45 -26.92 -7.74 -21.78
C PRO A 45 -26.92 -6.26 -22.17
N GLU A 46 -27.47 -5.95 -23.35
CA GLU A 46 -27.60 -4.57 -23.80
C GLU A 46 -28.74 -3.86 -23.08
N VAL A 47 -28.54 -2.58 -22.77
CA VAL A 47 -29.59 -1.72 -22.23
C VAL A 47 -30.39 -1.14 -23.40
N PRO A 48 -31.70 -1.40 -23.51
CA PRO A 48 -32.51 -0.91 -24.62
C PRO A 48 -32.47 0.63 -24.71
N GLY A 49 -32.12 1.18 -25.87
CA GLY A 49 -32.17 2.63 -26.13
C GLY A 49 -31.03 3.47 -25.54
N LEU A 50 -29.95 2.84 -25.04
CA LEU A 50 -28.81 3.55 -24.46
C LEU A 50 -27.93 4.21 -25.56
N GLN A 51 -28.22 5.47 -25.87
CA GLN A 51 -27.48 6.27 -26.88
C GLN A 51 -26.37 7.16 -26.30
N LYS A 52 -26.29 7.27 -24.97
CA LYS A 52 -25.34 8.09 -24.21
C LYS A 52 -24.82 7.30 -23.02
N PRO A 53 -23.64 7.64 -22.45
CA PRO A 53 -23.17 6.95 -21.25
C PRO A 53 -24.16 7.17 -20.09
N PRO A 54 -24.36 6.17 -19.22
CA PRO A 54 -25.27 6.28 -18.09
C PRO A 54 -24.81 7.38 -17.13
N SER A 55 -25.77 8.04 -16.47
CA SER A 55 -25.53 9.12 -15.51
C SER A 55 -24.65 8.66 -14.34
N CYS A 56 -24.89 7.42 -13.89
CA CYS A 56 -24.05 6.70 -12.94
C CYS A 56 -24.32 5.20 -13.03
N TRP A 57 -23.39 4.38 -12.55
CA TRP A 57 -23.57 2.92 -12.46
C TRP A 57 -22.72 2.34 -11.33
N ALA A 58 -23.07 1.16 -10.85
CA ALA A 58 -22.35 0.44 -9.80
C ALA A 58 -22.40 -1.07 -10.04
N VAL A 59 -21.34 -1.77 -9.62
CA VAL A 59 -21.31 -3.24 -9.63
C VAL A 59 -21.71 -3.75 -8.25
N LEU A 60 -22.63 -4.69 -8.22
CA LEU A 60 -23.10 -5.37 -7.03
C LEU A 60 -22.72 -6.83 -7.15
N SER A 61 -22.02 -7.38 -6.16
CA SER A 61 -21.71 -8.80 -6.09
C SER A 61 -22.29 -9.36 -4.80
N GLN A 62 -23.21 -10.32 -4.92
CA GLN A 62 -23.79 -11.06 -3.81
C GLN A 62 -23.70 -12.55 -4.13
N ASP A 63 -23.04 -13.32 -3.26
CA ASP A 63 -22.77 -14.74 -3.45
C ASP A 63 -22.08 -15.02 -4.82
N ARG A 64 -22.72 -15.84 -5.67
CA ARG A 64 -22.26 -16.17 -7.05
C ARG A 64 -22.78 -15.23 -8.14
N VAL A 65 -23.55 -14.20 -7.77
CA VAL A 65 -24.24 -13.34 -8.75
C VAL A 65 -23.60 -11.96 -8.76
N THR A 66 -23.17 -11.54 -9.95
CA THR A 66 -22.63 -10.19 -10.19
C THR A 66 -23.58 -9.45 -11.10
N ILE A 67 -24.03 -8.29 -10.61
CA ILE A 67 -25.06 -7.47 -11.22
C ILE A 67 -24.49 -6.07 -11.45
N ILE A 68 -24.86 -5.44 -12.56
CA ILE A 68 -24.55 -4.02 -12.82
C ILE A 68 -25.84 -3.22 -12.73
N LEU A 69 -25.90 -2.26 -11.81
CA LEU A 69 -26.99 -1.30 -11.70
C LEU A 69 -26.56 0.00 -12.39
N LEU A 70 -27.37 0.54 -13.29
CA LEU A 70 -27.06 1.78 -13.99
C LEU A 70 -28.28 2.71 -14.07
N ALA A 71 -28.04 4.01 -14.03
CA ALA A 71 -29.06 5.05 -14.13
C ALA A 71 -28.96 5.73 -15.50
N VAL A 72 -30.08 5.80 -16.22
CA VAL A 72 -30.22 6.49 -17.50
C VAL A 72 -31.36 7.48 -17.39
N GLY A 73 -31.05 8.78 -17.30
CA GLY A 73 -32.07 9.79 -17.07
C GLY A 73 -32.78 9.57 -15.72
N GLN A 74 -34.07 9.22 -15.77
CA GLN A 74 -34.92 8.94 -14.59
C GLN A 74 -35.06 7.43 -14.30
N ASP A 75 -34.60 6.57 -15.21
CA ASP A 75 -34.82 5.12 -15.15
C ASP A 75 -33.58 4.41 -14.58
N LEU A 76 -33.83 3.35 -13.81
CA LEU A 76 -32.79 2.47 -13.27
C LEU A 76 -32.87 1.09 -13.92
N TYR A 77 -31.75 0.61 -14.45
CA TYR A 77 -31.61 -0.70 -15.06
C TYR A 77 -30.67 -1.58 -14.25
N LEU A 78 -31.04 -2.85 -14.14
CA LEU A 78 -30.28 -3.90 -13.51
C LEU A 78 -29.91 -4.94 -14.55
N LEU A 79 -28.62 -5.09 -14.78
CA LEU A 79 -28.01 -6.06 -15.68
C LEU A 79 -27.49 -7.23 -14.86
N ASP A 80 -28.11 -8.39 -15.01
CA ASP A 80 -27.53 -9.66 -14.58
C ASP A 80 -26.86 -10.36 -15.78
N ASN A 81 -26.23 -11.50 -15.55
CA ASN A 81 -25.55 -12.31 -16.56
C ASN A 81 -26.42 -12.69 -17.76
N THR A 82 -27.74 -12.72 -17.61
CA THR A 82 -28.69 -13.24 -18.61
C THR A 82 -29.73 -12.23 -19.06
N SER A 83 -29.99 -11.18 -18.28
CA SER A 83 -31.09 -10.25 -18.56
C SER A 83 -30.76 -8.81 -18.18
N CYS A 84 -31.35 -7.88 -18.94
CA CYS A 84 -31.49 -6.48 -18.55
C CYS A 84 -32.92 -6.31 -18.02
N SER A 85 -33.07 -5.92 -16.77
CA SER A 85 -34.34 -5.64 -16.12
C SER A 85 -34.43 -4.18 -15.75
N VAL A 86 -35.61 -3.57 -15.91
CA VAL A 86 -35.86 -2.19 -15.47
C VAL A 86 -36.33 -2.26 -14.02
N VAL A 87 -35.58 -1.65 -13.10
CA VAL A 87 -35.89 -1.62 -11.66
C VAL A 87 -36.90 -0.52 -11.34
N LEU A 88 -36.84 0.59 -12.09
CA LEU A 88 -37.79 1.70 -12.02
C LEU A 88 -38.13 2.11 -13.45
N SER A 89 -39.19 1.51 -13.98
CA SER A 89 -40.10 2.18 -14.92
C SER A 89 -41.23 2.73 -14.05
N LEU A 90 -41.80 3.89 -14.37
CA LEU A 90 -42.99 4.43 -13.69
C LEU A 90 -44.27 3.60 -13.97
N SER A 91 -44.18 2.26 -13.95
CA SER A 91 -45.28 1.30 -14.02
C SER A 91 -45.26 0.35 -12.81
N PRO A 92 -46.42 0.01 -12.21
CA PRO A 92 -46.56 -0.39 -10.81
C PRO A 92 -46.38 -1.89 -10.54
N GLN A 93 -45.37 -2.54 -11.11
CA GLN A 93 -45.11 -3.95 -10.83
C GLN A 93 -43.72 -4.10 -10.18
N GLU A 94 -43.79 -4.28 -8.86
CA GLU A 94 -42.72 -4.62 -7.91
C GLU A 94 -41.62 -3.56 -7.65
N LYS A 95 -42.03 -2.39 -7.13
CA LYS A 95 -41.11 -1.48 -6.44
C LYS A 95 -40.56 -2.14 -5.17
N LEU A 96 -39.24 -2.32 -5.06
CA LEU A 96 -38.57 -2.86 -3.85
C LEU A 96 -38.77 -1.97 -2.62
N CYS A 97 -38.61 -0.65 -2.77
CA CYS A 97 -39.05 0.37 -1.82
C CYS A 97 -39.12 1.72 -2.56
N GLU A 98 -40.02 2.60 -2.13
CA GLU A 98 -40.08 4.00 -2.59
C GLU A 98 -39.85 4.90 -1.39
N PHE A 99 -38.80 5.72 -1.44
CA PHE A 99 -38.40 6.59 -0.35
C PHE A 99 -38.25 8.02 -0.84
N ASN A 100 -39.01 8.94 -0.24
CA ASN A 100 -38.92 10.36 -0.55
C ASN A 100 -37.97 11.04 0.45
N SER A 101 -36.80 11.44 -0.03
CA SER A 101 -35.76 12.05 0.81
C SER A 101 -36.07 13.48 1.25
N SER A 102 -37.14 14.11 0.73
CA SER A 102 -37.52 15.52 0.92
C SER A 102 -36.44 16.57 0.57
N VAL A 103 -35.25 16.15 0.13
CA VAL A 103 -34.14 17.00 -0.31
C VAL A 103 -34.28 17.30 -1.80
N ARG A 104 -34.37 18.60 -2.15
CA ARG A 104 -34.58 19.07 -3.54
C ARG A 104 -33.33 19.00 -4.42
N SER A 105 -32.13 18.99 -3.83
CA SER A 105 -30.87 18.89 -4.58
C SER A 105 -30.61 17.45 -5.03
N LEU A 106 -30.02 17.28 -6.22
CA LEU A 106 -29.58 15.97 -6.71
C LEU A 106 -28.54 15.36 -5.77
N PRO A 107 -28.62 14.04 -5.48
CA PRO A 107 -27.58 13.35 -4.72
C PRO A 107 -26.29 13.34 -5.52
N LYS A 108 -25.16 13.61 -4.85
CA LYS A 108 -23.83 13.59 -5.47
C LYS A 108 -23.34 12.17 -5.72
N GLN A 109 -23.73 11.25 -4.86
CA GLN A 109 -23.33 9.85 -4.96
C GLN A 109 -24.28 8.95 -4.16
N MET A 110 -24.42 7.70 -4.63
CA MET A 110 -25.19 6.64 -4.00
C MET A 110 -24.33 5.38 -3.93
N VAL A 111 -24.35 4.71 -2.78
CA VAL A 111 -23.57 3.48 -2.53
C VAL A 111 -24.44 2.47 -1.79
N TRP A 112 -24.43 1.21 -2.23
CA TRP A 112 -25.11 0.13 -1.50
C TRP A 112 -24.32 -0.29 -0.26
N CYS A 113 -25.04 -0.52 0.82
CA CYS A 113 -24.51 -0.96 2.10
C CYS A 113 -25.22 -2.27 2.46
N MET A 114 -24.44 -3.32 2.67
CA MET A 114 -24.95 -4.63 3.05
C MET A 114 -24.30 -5.05 4.36
N ARG A 115 -25.12 -5.53 5.30
CA ARG A 115 -24.62 -6.14 6.54
C ARG A 115 -24.07 -7.53 6.19
N PRO A 116 -22.85 -7.92 6.60
CA PRO A 116 -22.40 -9.30 6.51
C PRO A 116 -23.44 -10.20 7.18
N ARG A 117 -23.86 -11.27 6.49
CA ARG A 117 -24.89 -12.23 6.94
C ARG A 117 -26.34 -11.70 7.03
N SER A 118 -26.63 -10.44 6.72
CA SER A 118 -28.01 -9.94 6.62
C SER A 118 -28.50 -9.93 5.17
N ARG A 119 -29.76 -10.34 4.97
CA ARG A 119 -30.48 -10.17 3.69
C ARG A 119 -30.99 -8.74 3.48
N GLN A 120 -30.88 -7.86 4.48
CA GLN A 120 -31.35 -6.48 4.41
C GLN A 120 -30.40 -5.63 3.58
N ARG A 121 -30.95 -5.00 2.54
CA ARG A 121 -30.24 -4.10 1.63
C ARG A 121 -30.50 -2.66 2.07
N ALA A 122 -29.45 -1.85 2.10
CA ALA A 122 -29.58 -0.42 2.35
C ALA A 122 -28.78 0.36 1.31
N VAL A 123 -29.21 1.58 1.02
CA VAL A 123 -28.52 2.53 0.15
C VAL A 123 -28.12 3.73 0.99
N VAL A 124 -26.85 4.09 0.95
CA VAL A 124 -26.37 5.37 1.44
C VAL A 124 -26.39 6.38 0.31
N VAL A 125 -27.11 7.46 0.52
CA VAL A 125 -27.27 8.57 -0.42
C VAL A 125 -26.60 9.80 0.18
N ALA A 126 -25.75 10.45 -0.62
CA ALA A 126 -24.93 11.55 -0.17
C ALA A 126 -25.24 12.87 -0.89
N TRP A 127 -25.38 13.93 -0.09
CA TRP A 127 -25.48 15.32 -0.50
C TRP A 127 -24.35 16.15 0.12
N ASP A 128 -24.29 17.43 -0.25
CA ASP A 128 -23.25 18.37 0.21
C ASP A 128 -23.11 18.51 1.72
N ARG A 129 -24.20 18.32 2.47
CA ARG A 129 -24.25 18.52 3.92
C ARG A 129 -24.98 17.41 4.66
N GLN A 130 -25.28 16.30 3.99
CA GLN A 130 -26.11 15.25 4.57
C GLN A 130 -25.82 13.91 3.91
N LEU A 131 -25.74 12.86 4.73
CA LEU A 131 -25.83 11.47 4.31
C LEU A 131 -27.16 10.90 4.80
N MET A 132 -27.81 10.05 4.00
CA MET A 132 -28.97 9.28 4.44
C MET A 132 -28.72 7.80 4.17
N VAL A 133 -29.02 6.95 5.15
CA VAL A 133 -29.12 5.50 4.98
C VAL A 133 -30.60 5.16 4.80
N VAL A 134 -30.94 4.60 3.64
CA VAL A 134 -32.29 4.18 3.27
C VAL A 134 -32.30 2.66 3.16
N GLY A 135 -33.08 2.00 4.02
CA GLY A 135 -33.28 0.55 3.96
C GLY A 135 -34.57 0.16 3.25
N ASN A 136 -35.04 -1.06 3.47
CA ASN A 136 -36.37 -1.51 3.03
C ASN A 136 -37.53 -0.92 3.88
N SER A 137 -37.23 -0.11 4.89
CA SER A 137 -38.22 0.57 5.76
C SER A 137 -38.58 1.96 5.24
N THR A 138 -39.73 2.47 5.67
CA THR A 138 -40.13 3.88 5.45
C THR A 138 -39.29 4.87 6.26
N GLU A 139 -38.56 4.39 7.26
CA GLU A 139 -37.65 5.17 8.09
C GLU A 139 -36.24 5.22 7.48
N CYS A 140 -35.61 6.40 7.55
CA CYS A 140 -34.23 6.62 7.13
C CYS A 140 -33.39 7.14 8.29
N ILE A 141 -32.11 6.79 8.29
CA ILE A 141 -31.14 7.34 9.24
C ILE A 141 -30.45 8.52 8.56
N GLN A 142 -30.56 9.71 9.16
CA GLN A 142 -29.97 10.93 8.62
C GLN A 142 -28.72 11.30 9.42
N TYR A 143 -27.62 11.52 8.70
CA TYR A 143 -26.35 12.00 9.27
C TYR A 143 -26.06 13.39 8.71
N PRO A 144 -26.16 14.46 9.51
CA PRO A 144 -25.74 15.78 9.09
C PRO A 144 -24.20 15.82 8.99
N LEU A 145 -23.67 16.12 7.80
CA LEU A 145 -22.22 16.30 7.62
C LEU A 145 -21.81 17.68 8.12
N GLY A 146 -20.95 17.72 9.13
CA GLY A 146 -20.46 18.97 9.71
C GLY A 146 -19.52 19.72 8.77
N LYS A 147 -19.31 21.04 8.99
CA LYS A 147 -18.31 21.83 8.25
C LYS A 147 -16.87 21.25 8.35
N ARG A 148 -16.59 20.39 9.34
CA ARG A 148 -15.28 19.76 9.61
C ARG A 148 -15.03 18.45 8.84
N ASP A 149 -16.05 17.83 8.26
CA ASP A 149 -15.91 16.56 7.50
C ASP A 149 -15.55 16.78 6.03
N ARG A 150 -15.20 18.02 5.65
CA ARG A 150 -14.56 18.26 4.36
C ARG A 150 -13.13 17.72 4.45
N CYS A 151 -12.92 16.49 3.99
CA CYS A 151 -11.63 16.14 3.42
C CYS A 151 -11.30 17.22 2.38
N ARG A 152 -10.30 18.05 2.69
CA ARG A 152 -9.95 19.24 1.92
C ARG A 152 -9.74 18.84 0.45
N ASP A 153 -10.40 19.59 -0.43
CA ASP A 153 -10.29 19.50 -1.88
C ASP A 153 -8.81 19.62 -2.31
N ALA A 154 -8.14 18.49 -2.47
CA ALA A 154 -6.94 18.39 -3.28
C ALA A 154 -7.40 18.08 -4.72
N PRO A 155 -7.03 18.90 -5.72
CA PRO A 155 -7.44 18.68 -7.10
C PRO A 155 -6.79 17.38 -7.60
N GLY A 156 -7.58 16.32 -7.72
CA GLY A 156 -7.10 15.03 -8.24
C GLY A 156 -7.74 13.78 -7.64
N LEU A 157 -8.38 13.86 -6.47
CA LEU A 157 -9.13 12.72 -5.90
C LEU A 157 -10.63 13.00 -5.93
N ARG A 158 -11.32 12.48 -6.96
CA ARG A 158 -12.77 12.19 -6.85
C ARG A 158 -12.97 11.03 -5.87
N GLN A 159 -12.83 11.27 -4.58
CA GLN A 159 -13.17 10.29 -3.55
C GLN A 159 -13.79 10.96 -2.32
N PRO A 160 -15.06 11.41 -2.36
CA PRO A 160 -15.75 11.74 -1.12
C PRO A 160 -16.29 10.50 -0.42
N LEU A 161 -16.60 9.40 -1.14
CA LEU A 161 -17.27 8.23 -0.55
C LEU A 161 -16.64 6.86 -0.85
N ALA A 162 -15.48 6.77 -1.52
CA ALA A 162 -14.73 5.50 -1.50
C ALA A 162 -14.27 5.15 -0.06
N CYS A 163 -14.01 6.19 0.74
CA CYS A 163 -13.80 6.10 2.19
C CYS A 163 -15.10 5.79 2.98
N PHE A 164 -16.26 6.05 2.37
CA PHE A 164 -17.58 5.61 2.84
C PHE A 164 -18.11 4.47 1.95
N SER A 165 -17.23 3.59 1.46
CA SER A 165 -17.66 2.20 1.35
C SER A 165 -18.02 1.84 2.78
N CYS A 166 -19.32 1.89 3.12
CA CYS A 166 -19.79 1.88 4.49
C CYS A 166 -19.61 0.51 5.12
N PRO A 167 -18.77 0.41 6.17
CA PRO A 167 -19.17 -0.32 7.37
C PRO A 167 -19.73 0.55 8.49
N HIS A 168 -19.83 1.88 8.35
CA HIS A 168 -20.40 2.74 9.41
C HIS A 168 -21.85 2.33 9.81
N ALA A 169 -22.56 1.58 8.97
CA ALA A 169 -23.90 1.05 9.25
C ALA A 169 -23.91 -0.45 9.63
N VAL A 170 -22.74 -1.05 9.80
CA VAL A 170 -22.54 -2.44 10.18
C VAL A 170 -21.63 -2.47 11.39
N SER A 171 -22.14 -1.99 12.53
CA SER A 171 -21.60 -2.42 13.81
C SER A 171 -21.64 -3.95 13.83
N ALA A 172 -20.51 -4.59 14.13
CA ALA A 172 -20.51 -6.04 14.36
C ALA A 172 -21.52 -6.39 15.45
N GLU A 173 -22.04 -7.63 15.42
CA GLU A 173 -22.96 -8.15 16.43
C GLU A 173 -22.47 -7.82 17.85
N ALA A 174 -21.16 -7.97 18.10
CA ALA A 174 -20.51 -7.61 19.36
C ALA A 174 -20.74 -6.16 19.83
N SER A 175 -20.59 -5.14 18.97
CA SER A 175 -20.85 -3.74 19.36
C SER A 175 -22.34 -3.48 19.57
N GLN A 176 -23.20 -4.08 18.73
CA GLN A 176 -24.66 -3.89 18.85
C GLN A 176 -25.20 -4.49 20.13
N GLU A 177 -24.74 -5.69 20.47
CA GLU A 177 -25.12 -6.38 21.70
C GLU A 177 -24.65 -5.62 22.93
N ILE A 178 -23.51 -4.92 22.90
CA ILE A 178 -23.08 -4.11 24.05
C ILE A 178 -23.92 -2.83 24.20
N PHE A 179 -24.19 -2.11 23.11
CA PHE A 179 -24.82 -0.79 23.17
C PHE A 179 -26.35 -0.78 23.00
N LYS A 180 -26.98 -1.95 22.80
CA LYS A 180 -28.45 -2.04 22.75
C LYS A 180 -29.05 -1.59 24.10
N ILE A 181 -30.14 -0.83 24.02
CA ILE A 181 -30.87 -0.38 25.21
C ILE A 181 -31.34 -1.60 26.01
N ALA A 182 -31.08 -1.59 27.32
CA ALA A 182 -31.38 -2.70 28.23
C ALA A 182 -30.78 -4.04 27.76
N SER A 183 -29.57 -4.01 27.18
CA SER A 183 -28.86 -5.23 26.83
C SER A 183 -28.43 -6.00 28.06
N MET A 184 -28.76 -7.30 28.07
CA MET A 184 -28.29 -8.28 29.03
C MET A 184 -27.13 -9.12 28.45
N ALA A 185 -26.49 -8.64 27.38
CA ALA A 185 -25.35 -9.34 26.79
C ALA A 185 -24.17 -9.37 27.79
N PRO A 186 -23.35 -10.44 27.80
CA PRO A 186 -22.23 -10.56 28.74
C PRO A 186 -21.25 -9.37 28.70
N GLY A 187 -20.93 -8.87 27.51
CA GLY A 187 -20.09 -7.69 27.33
C GLY A 187 -20.75 -6.38 27.81
N ALA A 188 -22.07 -6.25 27.70
CA ALA A 188 -22.81 -5.09 28.21
C ALA A 188 -22.78 -5.06 29.74
N LEU A 189 -23.05 -6.19 30.38
CA LEU A 189 -23.01 -6.34 31.83
C LEU A 189 -21.60 -6.09 32.36
N LEU A 190 -20.55 -6.55 31.66
CA LEU A 190 -19.17 -6.31 32.05
C LEU A 190 -18.79 -4.82 31.95
N LEU A 191 -19.29 -4.13 30.92
CA LEU A 191 -19.08 -2.69 30.75
C LEU A 191 -19.78 -1.89 31.86
N GLU A 192 -21.02 -2.25 32.23
CA GLU A 192 -21.71 -1.61 33.35
C GLU A 192 -21.07 -1.94 34.70
N ALA A 193 -20.60 -3.18 34.91
CA ALA A 193 -19.83 -3.56 36.10
C ALA A 193 -18.58 -2.70 36.25
N GLN A 194 -17.85 -2.44 35.16
CA GLN A 194 -16.66 -1.59 35.17
C GLN A 194 -16.99 -0.12 35.46
N LYS A 195 -18.09 0.42 34.93
CA LYS A 195 -18.54 1.78 35.25
C LYS A 195 -18.97 1.93 36.71
N GLU A 196 -19.69 0.95 37.26
CA GLU A 196 -20.07 0.95 38.68
C GLU A 196 -18.86 0.77 39.59
N TYR A 197 -17.85 0.02 39.15
CA TYR A 197 -16.58 -0.12 39.86
C TYR A 197 -15.81 1.22 39.91
N GLU A 198 -15.77 1.97 38.81
CA GLU A 198 -15.19 3.34 38.79
C GLU A 198 -15.93 4.31 39.74
N LYS A 199 -17.19 4.03 40.07
CA LYS A 199 -18.01 4.81 41.03
C LYS A 199 -17.93 4.28 42.47
N GLU A 200 -17.10 3.27 42.74
CA GLU A 200 -16.98 2.61 44.05
C GLU A 200 -18.32 2.01 44.55
N SER A 201 -19.18 1.60 43.62
CA SER A 201 -20.52 1.06 43.90
C SER A 201 -20.49 -0.46 44.07
N GLN A 202 -21.20 -0.99 45.08
CA GLN A 202 -21.31 -2.43 45.32
C GLN A 202 -21.98 -3.19 44.16
N LYS A 203 -22.78 -2.50 43.33
CA LYS A 203 -23.45 -3.07 42.15
C LYS A 203 -22.48 -3.70 41.15
N ALA A 204 -21.22 -3.25 41.13
CA ALA A 204 -20.19 -3.86 40.31
C ALA A 204 -19.99 -5.35 40.63
N ASP A 205 -20.04 -5.73 41.92
CA ASP A 205 -19.91 -7.13 42.35
C ASP A 205 -21.15 -7.94 42.00
N GLU A 206 -22.35 -7.34 42.02
CA GLU A 206 -23.61 -7.99 41.61
C GLU A 206 -23.56 -8.40 40.13
N TYR A 207 -23.21 -7.46 39.25
CA TYR A 207 -23.06 -7.75 37.81
C TYR A 207 -21.94 -8.76 37.54
N LEU A 208 -20.82 -8.67 38.28
CA LEU A 208 -19.72 -9.60 38.09
C LEU A 208 -20.07 -11.02 38.53
N ARG A 209 -20.80 -11.19 39.64
CA ARG A 209 -21.34 -12.48 40.08
C ARG A 209 -22.30 -13.06 39.07
N GLU A 210 -23.21 -12.27 38.52
CA GLU A 210 -24.15 -12.72 37.49
C GLU A 210 -23.42 -13.31 36.27
N ILE A 211 -22.39 -12.62 35.77
CA ILE A 211 -21.59 -13.10 34.63
C ILE A 211 -20.79 -14.35 35.00
N LYS A 212 -20.25 -14.41 36.23
CA LYS A 212 -19.43 -15.53 36.72
C LYS A 212 -20.26 -16.80 36.96
N ASP A 213 -21.46 -16.66 37.52
CA ASP A 213 -22.39 -17.76 37.77
C ASP A 213 -22.83 -18.42 36.47
N GLN A 214 -23.02 -17.62 35.41
CA GLN A 214 -23.31 -18.10 34.05
C GLN A 214 -22.07 -18.64 33.31
N LYS A 215 -20.86 -18.51 33.88
CA LYS A 215 -19.57 -18.88 33.26
C LYS A 215 -19.29 -18.18 31.92
N LEU A 216 -19.89 -17.01 31.67
CA LEU A 216 -19.75 -16.25 30.42
C LEU A 216 -18.65 -15.18 30.48
N LEU A 217 -17.89 -15.12 31.57
CA LEU A 217 -16.85 -14.09 31.75
C LEU A 217 -15.79 -14.05 30.64
N PRO A 218 -15.24 -15.17 30.14
CA PRO A 218 -14.30 -15.15 29.02
C PRO A 218 -14.92 -14.60 27.73
N GLU A 219 -16.20 -14.91 27.47
CA GLU A 219 -16.95 -14.41 26.33
C GLU A 219 -17.20 -12.90 26.45
N ALA A 220 -17.59 -12.42 27.63
CA ALA A 220 -17.78 -11.00 27.91
C ALA A 220 -16.51 -10.18 27.64
N VAL A 221 -15.35 -10.69 28.08
CA VAL A 221 -14.05 -10.06 27.81
C VAL A 221 -13.75 -10.05 26.32
N SER A 222 -13.94 -11.17 25.62
CA SER A 222 -13.73 -11.26 24.17
C SER A 222 -14.64 -10.31 23.39
N GLN A 223 -15.91 -10.21 23.77
CA GLN A 223 -16.90 -9.34 23.16
C GLN A 223 -16.53 -7.86 23.33
N CYS A 224 -16.07 -7.45 24.53
CA CYS A 224 -15.58 -6.09 24.78
C CYS A 224 -14.33 -5.76 23.93
N ILE A 225 -13.39 -6.71 23.81
CA ILE A 225 -12.20 -6.54 22.97
C ILE A 225 -12.61 -6.37 21.51
N GLU A 226 -13.51 -7.22 21.00
CA GLU A 226 -13.93 -7.18 19.60
C GLU A 226 -14.72 -5.90 19.28
N ALA A 227 -15.67 -5.53 20.14
CA ALA A 227 -16.46 -4.31 20.02
C ALA A 227 -15.57 -3.07 19.96
N ALA A 228 -14.50 -3.00 20.78
CA ALA A 228 -13.55 -1.89 20.74
C ALA A 228 -12.92 -1.71 19.34
N GLY A 229 -12.74 -2.78 18.57
CA GLY A 229 -12.25 -2.74 17.20
C GLY A 229 -13.18 -2.02 16.22
N TYR A 230 -14.50 -2.11 16.44
CA TYR A 230 -15.50 -1.53 15.56
C TYR A 230 -15.91 -0.11 15.95
N GLU A 231 -15.58 0.32 17.17
CA GLU A 231 -15.78 1.69 17.59
C GLU A 231 -14.73 2.63 16.98
N HIS A 232 -15.13 3.89 16.75
CA HIS A 232 -14.28 4.93 16.16
C HIS A 232 -13.89 6.01 17.17
N GLU A 233 -14.70 6.23 18.20
CA GLU A 233 -14.43 7.22 19.23
C GLU A 233 -13.37 6.69 20.23
N PRO A 234 -12.25 7.41 20.44
CA PRO A 234 -11.18 6.91 21.30
C PRO A 234 -11.61 6.67 22.76
N ASP A 235 -12.60 7.41 23.26
CA ASP A 235 -13.05 7.27 24.64
C ASP A 235 -13.93 6.03 24.83
N THR A 236 -14.81 5.71 23.89
CA THR A 236 -15.59 4.46 23.94
C THR A 236 -14.69 3.23 23.78
N GLN A 237 -13.71 3.28 22.87
CA GLN A 237 -12.69 2.23 22.74
C GLN A 237 -11.93 2.00 24.05
N LYS A 238 -11.49 3.07 24.73
CA LYS A 238 -10.82 2.97 26.03
C LYS A 238 -11.74 2.36 27.09
N SER A 239 -12.99 2.77 27.18
CA SER A 239 -13.96 2.22 28.14
C SER A 239 -14.17 0.71 27.93
N LEU A 240 -14.34 0.27 26.68
CA LEU A 240 -14.47 -1.16 26.35
C LEU A 240 -13.21 -1.95 26.71
N LEU A 241 -12.02 -1.41 26.41
CA LEU A 241 -10.75 -2.05 26.77
C LEU A 241 -10.51 -2.06 28.29
N ARG A 242 -10.97 -1.04 29.04
CA ARG A 242 -10.94 -1.04 30.50
C ARG A 242 -11.86 -2.11 31.08
N ALA A 243 -13.08 -2.26 30.54
CA ALA A 243 -14.00 -3.34 30.92
C ALA A 243 -13.41 -4.72 30.66
N ALA A 244 -12.79 -4.93 29.49
CA ALA A 244 -12.07 -6.16 29.19
C ALA A 244 -10.89 -6.41 30.15
N SER A 245 -10.11 -5.36 30.47
CA SER A 245 -9.00 -5.45 31.43
C SER A 245 -9.48 -5.78 32.85
N PHE A 246 -10.62 -5.22 33.25
CA PHE A 246 -11.27 -5.50 34.54
C PHE A 246 -11.72 -6.97 34.61
N GLY A 247 -12.47 -7.46 33.61
CA GLY A 247 -12.92 -8.86 33.57
C GLY A 247 -11.78 -9.87 33.53
N LYS A 248 -10.67 -9.54 32.85
CA LYS A 248 -9.47 -10.38 32.80
C LYS A 248 -8.88 -10.70 34.17
N CYS A 249 -8.98 -9.80 35.15
CA CYS A 249 -8.44 -10.00 36.50
C CYS A 249 -9.10 -11.17 37.25
N PHE A 250 -10.29 -11.60 36.82
CA PHE A 250 -11.06 -12.66 37.48
C PHE A 250 -11.01 -13.99 36.72
N ILE A 251 -10.12 -14.12 35.72
CA ILE A 251 -9.92 -15.33 34.91
C ILE A 251 -8.49 -15.85 35.10
N ASP A 252 -8.33 -17.09 35.58
CA ASP A 252 -7.02 -17.67 35.92
C ASP A 252 -6.07 -17.82 34.71
N LYS A 253 -6.59 -18.07 33.51
CA LYS A 253 -5.80 -18.34 32.28
C LYS A 253 -6.39 -17.69 31.03
N PHE A 254 -6.48 -16.36 30.99
CA PHE A 254 -6.94 -15.65 29.79
C PHE A 254 -5.78 -15.39 28.81
N PRO A 255 -5.92 -15.70 27.50
CA PRO A 255 -4.92 -15.38 26.49
C PRO A 255 -4.79 -13.86 26.32
N SER A 256 -3.71 -13.29 26.85
CA SER A 256 -3.49 -11.84 26.84
C SER A 256 -3.13 -11.28 25.46
N GLU A 257 -2.78 -12.15 24.52
CA GLU A 257 -2.31 -11.78 23.19
C GLU A 257 -3.38 -11.02 22.39
N SER A 258 -4.64 -11.47 22.43
CA SER A 258 -5.75 -10.81 21.71
C SER A 258 -5.99 -9.38 22.21
N PHE A 259 -5.93 -9.19 23.53
CA PHE A 259 -6.07 -7.88 24.16
C PHE A 259 -4.94 -6.93 23.78
N VAL A 260 -3.68 -7.39 23.90
CA VAL A 260 -2.50 -6.58 23.56
C VAL A 260 -2.51 -6.22 22.07
N ARG A 261 -2.82 -7.18 21.21
CA ARG A 261 -2.90 -6.97 19.76
C ARG A 261 -3.98 -5.96 19.39
N MET A 262 -5.18 -6.06 19.98
CA MET A 262 -6.24 -5.07 19.76
C MET A 262 -5.81 -3.65 20.18
N CYS A 263 -5.14 -3.52 21.33
CA CYS A 263 -4.62 -2.22 21.78
C CYS A 263 -3.58 -1.64 20.81
N GLN A 264 -2.68 -2.48 20.29
CA GLN A 264 -1.70 -2.10 19.28
C GLN A 264 -2.37 -1.64 17.98
N ASP A 265 -3.32 -2.44 17.48
CA ASP A 265 -4.04 -2.16 16.24
C ASP A 265 -4.86 -0.89 16.34
N LEU A 266 -5.59 -0.68 17.44
CA LEU A 266 -6.38 0.53 17.66
C LEU A 266 -5.50 1.78 17.77
N ARG A 267 -4.32 1.69 18.38
CA ARG A 267 -3.38 2.82 18.43
C ARG A 267 -2.91 3.21 17.03
N VAL A 268 -2.59 2.24 16.17
CA VAL A 268 -2.23 2.49 14.77
C VAL A 268 -3.42 3.05 13.98
N LEU A 269 -4.59 2.42 14.10
CA LEU A 269 -5.83 2.84 13.44
C LEU A 269 -6.24 4.27 13.81
N ASN A 270 -6.19 4.63 15.08
CA ASN A 270 -6.52 5.98 15.53
C ASN A 270 -5.53 7.01 15.00
N ALA A 271 -4.23 6.68 14.96
CA ALA A 271 -3.21 7.58 14.41
C ALA A 271 -3.42 7.86 12.91
N ILE A 272 -3.83 6.86 12.11
CA ILE A 272 -4.09 7.05 10.68
C ILE A 272 -5.48 7.66 10.38
N ARG A 273 -6.44 7.47 11.29
CA ARG A 273 -7.79 8.07 11.23
C ARG A 273 -7.81 9.55 11.62
N ASP A 274 -6.75 10.03 12.29
CA ASP A 274 -6.63 11.45 12.64
C ASP A 274 -6.88 12.34 11.42
N TYR A 275 -7.61 13.43 11.62
CA TYR A 275 -8.05 14.32 10.54
C TYR A 275 -6.89 14.93 9.74
N GLN A 276 -5.69 15.03 10.33
CA GLN A 276 -4.50 15.50 9.63
C GLN A 276 -3.94 14.47 8.65
N ILE A 277 -4.17 13.18 8.90
CA ILE A 277 -3.71 12.06 8.08
C ILE A 277 -4.77 11.61 7.08
N GLY A 278 -6.03 11.50 7.53
CA GLY A 278 -7.19 11.28 6.69
C GLY A 278 -7.22 9.92 5.98
N ILE A 279 -6.86 8.84 6.67
CA ILE A 279 -7.00 7.46 6.17
C ILE A 279 -8.09 6.74 7.01
N PRO A 280 -9.37 6.82 6.58
CA PRO A 280 -10.49 6.24 7.32
C PRO A 280 -10.59 4.73 7.04
N LEU A 281 -9.71 3.94 7.66
CA LEU A 281 -9.78 2.48 7.60
C LEU A 281 -10.61 1.92 8.76
N THR A 282 -11.49 0.98 8.45
CA THR A 282 -12.15 0.15 9.46
C THR A 282 -11.22 -0.95 9.98
N PHE A 283 -11.51 -1.53 11.14
CA PHE A 283 -10.68 -2.59 11.71
C PHE A 283 -10.61 -3.83 10.81
N THR A 284 -11.73 -4.22 10.19
CA THR A 284 -11.78 -5.35 9.25
C THR A 284 -10.95 -5.08 8.00
N GLN A 285 -11.00 -3.87 7.46
CA GLN A 285 -10.16 -3.47 6.33
C GLN A 285 -8.69 -3.45 6.73
N TYR A 286 -8.34 -2.91 7.90
CA TYR A 286 -6.97 -2.90 8.40
C TYR A 286 -6.40 -4.31 8.54
N LYS A 287 -7.19 -5.26 9.07
CA LYS A 287 -6.78 -6.68 9.15
C LYS A 287 -6.54 -7.32 7.79
N ARG A 288 -7.34 -6.98 6.78
CA ARG A 288 -7.20 -7.51 5.41
C ARG A 288 -6.06 -6.85 4.62
N LEU A 289 -5.81 -5.57 4.87
CA LEU A 289 -4.83 -4.78 4.12
C LEU A 289 -3.40 -5.24 4.36
N THR A 290 -3.10 -5.76 5.56
CA THR A 290 -1.76 -5.94 6.13
C THR A 290 -1.04 -4.61 6.47
N ILE A 291 -0.08 -4.69 7.39
CA ILE A 291 0.69 -3.53 7.86
C ILE A 291 1.62 -3.01 6.75
N GLU A 292 2.19 -3.89 5.94
CA GLU A 292 3.13 -3.52 4.87
C GLU A 292 2.46 -2.60 3.83
N VAL A 293 1.25 -2.95 3.39
CA VAL A 293 0.49 -2.14 2.43
C VAL A 293 0.05 -0.82 3.05
N LEU A 294 -0.23 -0.80 4.36
CA LEU A 294 -0.53 0.45 5.08
C LEU A 294 0.70 1.38 5.07
N LEU A 295 1.88 0.84 5.36
CA LEU A 295 3.13 1.59 5.33
C LEU A 295 3.42 2.12 3.93
N ASP A 296 3.24 1.30 2.89
CA ASP A 296 3.41 1.74 1.50
C ASP A 296 2.48 2.90 1.15
N ARG A 297 1.22 2.87 1.59
CA ARG A 297 0.27 3.98 1.40
C ARG A 297 0.71 5.25 2.12
N LEU A 298 1.23 5.14 3.34
CA LEU A 298 1.77 6.29 4.09
C LEU A 298 2.99 6.88 3.41
N VAL A 299 3.89 6.03 2.91
CA VAL A 299 5.09 6.41 2.18
C VAL A 299 4.75 7.12 0.87
N LEU A 300 3.79 6.61 0.10
CA LEU A 300 3.30 7.26 -1.13
C LEU A 300 2.67 8.63 -0.86
N ARG A 301 2.03 8.80 0.31
CA ARG A 301 1.52 10.10 0.79
C ARG A 301 2.59 10.99 1.44
N ARG A 302 3.85 10.55 1.47
CA ARG A 302 5.00 11.26 2.06
C ARG A 302 4.89 11.47 3.57
N LEU A 303 4.11 10.64 4.26
CA LEU A 303 3.93 10.64 5.72
C LEU A 303 5.01 9.80 6.41
N TYR A 304 6.28 10.04 6.08
CA TYR A 304 7.41 9.25 6.56
C TYR A 304 7.52 9.20 8.10
N PRO A 305 7.38 10.31 8.84
CA PRO A 305 7.54 10.28 10.30
C PRO A 305 6.51 9.37 10.98
N LEU A 306 5.27 9.36 10.48
CA LEU A 306 4.22 8.49 11.02
C LEU A 306 4.51 7.02 10.69
N ALA A 307 4.94 6.73 9.46
CA ALA A 307 5.28 5.38 9.04
C ALA A 307 6.44 4.80 9.89
N ILE A 308 7.49 5.59 10.13
CA ILE A 308 8.63 5.19 10.99
C ILE A 308 8.17 4.90 12.42
N ARG A 309 7.37 5.79 13.01
CA ARG A 309 6.83 5.58 14.38
C ARG A 309 5.97 4.33 14.48
N ILE A 310 5.21 3.99 13.45
CA ILE A 310 4.42 2.75 13.40
C ILE A 310 5.34 1.53 13.34
N CYS A 311 6.39 1.56 12.51
CA CYS A 311 7.38 0.47 12.43
C CYS A 311 8.09 0.22 13.76
N GLU A 312 8.57 1.28 14.42
CA GLU A 312 9.21 1.21 15.74
C GLU A 312 8.25 0.67 16.80
N TYR A 313 7.00 1.13 16.79
CA TYR A 313 5.97 0.71 17.74
C TYR A 313 5.62 -0.78 17.60
N LEU A 314 5.48 -1.26 16.36
CA LEU A 314 5.17 -2.66 16.07
C LEU A 314 6.40 -3.57 16.10
N ARG A 315 7.60 -3.00 16.28
CA ARG A 315 8.89 -3.72 16.30
C ARG A 315 9.09 -4.58 15.04
N LEU A 316 8.76 -4.01 13.89
CA LEU A 316 9.03 -4.65 12.61
C LEU A 316 10.55 -4.80 12.40
N SER A 317 10.96 -5.82 11.65
CA SER A 317 12.37 -6.01 11.30
C SER A 317 12.91 -4.75 10.60
N GLU A 318 14.16 -4.38 10.88
CA GLU A 318 14.76 -3.15 10.34
C GLU A 318 14.71 -3.11 8.81
N ILE A 319 14.95 -4.27 8.18
CA ILE A 319 14.93 -4.47 6.73
C ILE A 319 13.53 -4.23 6.13
N GLN A 320 12.48 -4.77 6.75
CA GLN A 320 11.10 -4.64 6.24
C GLN A 320 10.42 -3.34 6.69
N GLY A 321 10.91 -2.71 7.75
CA GLY A 321 10.33 -1.54 8.38
C GLY A 321 11.03 -0.23 8.00
N VAL A 322 11.92 0.24 8.87
CA VAL A 322 12.48 1.60 8.80
C VAL A 322 13.42 1.77 7.62
N SER A 323 14.30 0.80 7.33
CA SER A 323 15.29 0.91 6.26
C SER A 323 14.63 1.06 4.88
N ARG A 324 13.56 0.30 4.62
CA ARG A 324 12.74 0.42 3.40
C ARG A 324 12.09 1.80 3.26
N ILE A 325 11.52 2.33 4.35
CA ILE A 325 10.87 3.66 4.36
C ILE A 325 11.89 4.76 4.08
N LEU A 326 13.07 4.67 4.69
CA LEU A 326 14.16 5.63 4.50
C LEU A 326 14.75 5.58 3.09
N ALA A 327 14.91 4.38 2.52
CA ALA A 327 15.33 4.22 1.12
C ALA A 327 14.33 4.90 0.16
N HIS A 328 13.02 4.70 0.36
CA HIS A 328 12.01 5.39 -0.45
C HIS A 328 12.03 6.92 -0.22
N TRP A 329 12.23 7.37 1.02
CA TRP A 329 12.40 8.80 1.31
C TRP A 329 13.60 9.39 0.57
N ALA A 330 14.74 8.68 0.54
CA ALA A 330 15.95 9.11 -0.15
C ALA A 330 15.72 9.17 -1.67
N CYS A 331 15.12 8.13 -2.27
CA CYS A 331 14.73 8.12 -3.67
C CYS A 331 13.78 9.27 -4.05
N TYR A 332 12.88 9.66 -3.14
CA TYR A 332 12.04 10.84 -3.32
C TYR A 332 12.84 12.15 -3.19
N LYS A 333 13.77 12.23 -2.23
CA LYS A 333 14.61 13.41 -2.00
C LYS A 333 15.49 13.73 -3.20
N VAL A 334 16.08 12.70 -3.80
CA VAL A 334 16.92 12.79 -4.99
C VAL A 334 16.19 13.39 -6.20
N GLN A 335 14.88 13.14 -6.33
CA GLN A 335 14.05 13.65 -7.42
C GLN A 335 13.78 15.18 -7.32
N GLN A 336 14.07 15.82 -6.19
CA GLN A 336 13.85 17.25 -6.00
C GLN A 336 14.90 18.07 -6.75
N LYS A 337 14.50 18.72 -7.85
CA LYS A 337 15.40 19.53 -8.70
C LYS A 337 15.69 20.92 -8.14
N ASP A 338 14.92 21.37 -7.15
CA ASP A 338 15.01 22.74 -6.62
C ASP A 338 16.16 22.96 -5.64
N LYS A 339 16.93 21.91 -5.32
CA LYS A 339 18.01 21.91 -4.32
C LYS A 339 19.33 21.49 -4.93
N SER A 340 20.43 22.01 -4.42
CA SER A 340 21.76 21.65 -4.87
C SER A 340 22.06 20.16 -4.64
N ASP A 341 22.89 19.56 -5.50
CA ASP A 341 23.31 18.16 -5.38
C ASP A 341 24.06 17.91 -4.05
N GLU A 342 24.78 18.92 -3.53
CA GLU A 342 25.53 18.83 -2.27
C GLU A 342 24.63 18.77 -1.05
N GLU A 343 23.64 19.67 -0.96
CA GLU A 343 22.69 19.68 0.15
C GLU A 343 21.88 18.38 0.19
N VAL A 344 21.51 17.85 -0.98
CA VAL A 344 20.76 16.58 -1.06
C VAL A 344 21.63 15.42 -0.60
N ALA A 345 22.87 15.31 -1.08
CA ALA A 345 23.81 14.25 -0.66
C ALA A 345 24.07 14.29 0.85
N HIS A 346 24.35 15.49 1.39
CA HIS A 346 24.62 15.65 2.82
C HIS A 346 23.40 15.32 3.68
N ALA A 347 22.20 15.77 3.29
CA ALA A 347 20.98 15.48 4.04
C ALA A 347 20.61 13.99 4.02
N ILE A 348 20.88 13.30 2.91
CA ILE A 348 20.70 11.85 2.79
C ILE A 348 21.70 11.14 3.72
N ASN A 349 22.98 11.46 3.62
CA ASN A 349 24.02 10.84 4.47
C ASN A 349 23.78 11.09 5.98
N GLN A 350 23.38 12.30 6.38
CA GLN A 350 23.09 12.61 7.78
C GLN A 350 21.94 11.77 8.36
N LYS A 351 20.98 11.34 7.52
CA LYS A 351 19.83 10.54 7.96
C LYS A 351 20.05 9.04 7.84
N LEU A 352 20.86 8.62 6.88
CA LEU A 352 21.05 7.21 6.52
C LEU A 352 22.38 6.63 7.00
N GLY A 353 23.36 7.47 7.31
CA GLY A 353 24.71 7.05 7.66
C GLY A 353 24.78 6.09 8.85
N ASP A 354 23.87 6.26 9.81
CA ASP A 354 23.81 5.42 11.02
C ASP A 354 22.85 4.23 10.90
N THR A 355 22.11 4.11 9.79
CA THR A 355 21.08 3.07 9.65
C THR A 355 21.59 1.86 8.86
N PRO A 356 21.65 0.66 9.49
CA PRO A 356 22.14 -0.53 8.81
C PRO A 356 21.15 -1.04 7.75
N GLY A 357 21.70 -1.67 6.71
CA GLY A 357 20.94 -2.39 5.69
C GLY A 357 20.41 -1.56 4.52
N ILE A 358 20.81 -0.29 4.39
CA ILE A 358 20.42 0.55 3.25
C ILE A 358 21.54 0.61 2.22
N SER A 359 21.21 0.30 0.97
CA SER A 359 22.11 0.38 -0.17
C SER A 359 22.09 1.77 -0.78
N TYR A 360 23.19 2.52 -0.66
CA TYR A 360 23.37 3.78 -1.36
C TYR A 360 23.44 3.58 -2.88
N SER A 361 23.85 2.39 -3.35
CA SER A 361 23.85 2.05 -4.78
C SER A 361 22.47 2.19 -5.44
N GLU A 362 21.40 1.75 -4.77
CA GLU A 362 20.02 1.87 -5.27
C GLU A 362 19.57 3.33 -5.36
N ILE A 363 19.90 4.12 -4.34
CA ILE A 363 19.56 5.54 -4.27
C ILE A 363 20.33 6.32 -5.35
N ALA A 364 21.61 6.00 -5.55
CA ALA A 364 22.46 6.57 -6.59
C ALA A 364 21.98 6.19 -8.00
N ALA A 365 21.54 4.95 -8.21
CA ALA A 365 20.93 4.53 -9.48
C ALA A 365 19.69 5.37 -9.79
N ARG A 366 18.84 5.62 -8.78
CA ARG A 366 17.67 6.49 -8.95
C ARG A 366 18.05 7.94 -9.26
N ALA A 367 19.15 8.44 -8.68
CA ALA A 367 19.67 9.78 -8.99
C ALA A 367 20.12 9.91 -10.44
N TYR A 368 20.82 8.88 -10.94
CA TYR A 368 21.23 8.79 -12.33
C TYR A 368 20.02 8.73 -13.29
N ASP A 369 19.01 7.93 -12.98
CA ASP A 369 17.77 7.84 -13.78
C ASP A 369 17.02 9.19 -13.84
N CYS A 370 17.19 10.04 -12.82
CA CYS A 370 16.65 11.40 -12.80
C CYS A 370 17.52 12.44 -13.52
N GLY A 371 18.65 12.02 -14.10
CA GLY A 371 19.61 12.88 -14.81
C GLY A 371 20.59 13.63 -13.90
N ARG A 372 20.66 13.31 -12.60
CA ARG A 372 21.56 13.96 -11.62
C ARG A 372 22.82 13.13 -11.44
N THR A 373 23.68 13.13 -12.45
CA THR A 373 24.90 12.31 -12.49
C THR A 373 25.88 12.66 -11.37
N GLU A 374 26.08 13.95 -11.06
CA GLU A 374 27.01 14.37 -10.01
C GLU A 374 26.52 13.99 -8.61
N LEU A 375 25.23 14.19 -8.32
CA LEU A 375 24.60 13.66 -7.11
C LEU A 375 24.76 12.14 -6.98
N ALA A 376 24.55 11.40 -8.07
CA ALA A 376 24.70 9.94 -8.07
C ALA A 376 26.12 9.51 -7.71
N ILE A 377 27.15 10.19 -8.22
CA ILE A 377 28.56 9.92 -7.86
C ILE A 377 28.80 10.20 -6.37
N LYS A 378 28.35 11.36 -5.86
CA LYS A 378 28.51 11.73 -4.44
C LYS A 378 27.82 10.75 -3.49
N LEU A 379 26.62 10.29 -3.84
CA LEU A 379 25.91 9.29 -3.04
C LEU A 379 26.63 7.94 -3.03
N LEU A 380 27.26 7.58 -4.15
CA LEU A 380 28.00 6.34 -4.27
C LEU A 380 29.25 6.29 -3.40
N GLU A 381 29.88 7.44 -3.11
CA GLU A 381 31.03 7.54 -2.21
C GLU A 381 30.70 7.09 -0.78
N TYR A 382 29.42 7.15 -0.38
CA TYR A 382 28.95 6.67 0.91
C TYR A 382 28.65 5.16 0.94
N GLU A 383 28.67 4.46 -0.20
CA GLU A 383 28.48 3.01 -0.26
C GLU A 383 29.77 2.30 0.19
N PRO A 384 29.76 1.47 1.25
CA PRO A 384 30.97 0.78 1.71
C PRO A 384 31.37 -0.39 0.79
N ARG A 385 30.44 -0.94 0.01
CA ARG A 385 30.66 -2.12 -0.82
C ARG A 385 31.12 -1.73 -2.22
N SER A 386 32.41 -1.87 -2.50
CA SER A 386 32.99 -1.57 -3.82
C SER A 386 32.39 -2.38 -4.97
N GLY A 387 31.95 -3.61 -4.71
CA GLY A 387 31.26 -4.46 -5.69
C GLY A 387 29.91 -3.89 -6.16
N GLU A 388 29.26 -3.04 -5.37
CA GLU A 388 28.04 -2.32 -5.74
C GLU A 388 28.34 -0.96 -6.40
N GLN A 389 29.47 -0.34 -6.03
CA GLN A 389 29.90 0.94 -6.58
C GLN A 389 30.31 0.80 -8.06
N VAL A 390 31.22 -0.13 -8.35
CA VAL A 390 31.89 -0.22 -9.65
C VAL A 390 30.93 -0.47 -10.82
N PRO A 391 29.97 -1.41 -10.75
CA PRO A 391 29.01 -1.62 -11.83
C PRO A 391 28.18 -0.38 -12.16
N LEU A 392 27.78 0.39 -11.14
CA LEU A 392 27.01 1.62 -11.35
C LEU A 392 27.88 2.72 -11.97
N LEU A 393 29.15 2.87 -11.57
CA LEU A 393 30.08 3.81 -12.21
C LEU A 393 30.32 3.49 -13.69
N LEU A 394 30.41 2.20 -14.04
CA LEU A 394 30.49 1.75 -15.43
C LEU A 394 29.23 2.13 -16.21
N LYS A 395 28.03 1.88 -15.66
CA LYS A 395 26.74 2.28 -16.26
C LYS A 395 26.65 3.79 -16.49
N MET A 396 27.24 4.60 -15.61
CA MET A 396 27.31 6.06 -15.71
C MET A 396 28.41 6.58 -16.65
N LYS A 397 29.11 5.69 -17.36
CA LYS A 397 30.25 6.00 -18.25
C LYS A 397 31.43 6.70 -17.55
N ARG A 398 31.58 6.48 -16.23
CA ARG A 398 32.71 7.00 -15.44
C ARG A 398 33.83 5.96 -15.33
N SER A 399 34.28 5.46 -16.47
CA SER A 399 35.29 4.41 -16.64
C SER A 399 36.56 4.59 -15.81
N LYS A 400 37.14 5.80 -15.81
CA LYS A 400 38.37 6.10 -15.06
C LYS A 400 38.17 5.99 -13.55
N LEU A 401 37.03 6.49 -13.05
CA LEU A 401 36.66 6.44 -11.63
C LEU A 401 36.29 5.02 -11.20
N ALA A 402 35.62 4.25 -12.07
CA ALA A 402 35.33 2.84 -11.82
C ALA A 402 36.62 2.03 -11.65
N LEU A 403 37.62 2.27 -12.51
CA LEU A 403 38.90 1.59 -12.43
C LEU A 403 39.68 1.97 -11.15
N SER A 404 39.72 3.24 -10.78
CA SER A 404 40.39 3.65 -9.54
C SER A 404 39.71 3.03 -8.32
N LYS A 405 38.37 3.01 -8.27
CA LYS A 405 37.62 2.39 -7.16
C LYS A 405 37.78 0.87 -7.07
N ALA A 406 37.88 0.18 -8.21
CA ALA A 406 38.19 -1.25 -8.23
C ALA A 406 39.62 -1.54 -7.75
N ILE A 407 40.59 -0.67 -8.06
CA ILE A 407 41.96 -0.81 -7.55
C ILE A 407 42.00 -0.55 -6.04
N GLU A 408 41.32 0.50 -5.56
CA GLU A 408 41.20 0.83 -4.13
C GLU A 408 40.56 -0.29 -3.31
N SER A 409 39.64 -1.07 -3.90
CA SER A 409 39.01 -2.20 -3.21
C SER A 409 39.93 -3.41 -3.03
N GLY A 410 41.04 -3.48 -3.78
CA GLY A 410 41.98 -4.60 -3.76
C GLY A 410 41.42 -5.92 -4.34
N ASP A 411 40.22 -5.88 -4.93
CA ASP A 411 39.55 -7.05 -5.50
C ASP A 411 40.00 -7.25 -6.95
N THR A 412 40.81 -8.27 -7.19
CA THR A 412 41.35 -8.58 -8.52
C THR A 412 40.25 -8.89 -9.53
N ASP A 413 39.17 -9.55 -9.10
CA ASP A 413 38.07 -9.92 -10.00
C ASP A 413 37.29 -8.68 -10.43
N LEU A 414 37.12 -7.72 -9.51
CA LEU A 414 36.49 -6.44 -9.82
C LEU A 414 37.35 -5.61 -10.79
N VAL A 415 38.68 -5.62 -10.61
CA VAL A 415 39.61 -4.97 -11.55
C VAL A 415 39.54 -5.63 -12.92
N TYR A 416 39.56 -6.97 -13.01
CA TYR A 416 39.41 -7.68 -14.28
C TYR A 416 38.08 -7.35 -14.96
N THR A 417 37.00 -7.30 -14.20
CA THR A 417 35.67 -6.94 -14.70
C THR A 417 35.69 -5.56 -15.37
N VAL A 418 36.29 -4.56 -14.70
CA VAL A 418 36.43 -3.21 -15.27
C VAL A 418 37.32 -3.23 -16.52
N VAL A 419 38.51 -3.83 -16.45
CA VAL A 419 39.47 -3.84 -17.56
C VAL A 419 38.87 -4.52 -18.81
N LEU A 420 38.20 -5.65 -18.65
CA LEU A 420 37.53 -6.35 -19.76
C LEU A 420 36.37 -5.52 -20.34
N HIS A 421 35.60 -4.85 -19.50
CA HIS A 421 34.56 -3.92 -19.96
C HIS A 421 35.17 -2.75 -20.76
N LEU A 422 36.27 -2.16 -20.28
CA LEU A 422 36.97 -1.08 -20.98
C LEU A 422 37.53 -1.52 -22.32
N LYS A 423 38.04 -2.75 -22.42
CA LYS A 423 38.55 -3.31 -23.68
C LYS A 423 37.47 -3.40 -24.76
N ASN A 424 36.23 -3.69 -24.37
CA ASN A 424 35.11 -3.82 -25.29
C ASN A 424 34.51 -2.47 -25.71
N GLU A 425 34.50 -1.47 -24.82
CA GLU A 425 33.89 -0.16 -25.06
C GLU A 425 34.85 0.87 -25.68
N LEU A 426 36.13 0.81 -25.33
CA LEU A 426 37.13 1.79 -25.77
C LEU A 426 37.88 1.32 -27.02
N ASN A 427 38.33 2.28 -27.83
CA ASN A 427 39.27 1.96 -28.90
C ASN A 427 40.63 1.53 -28.31
N ARG A 428 41.40 0.72 -29.05
CA ARG A 428 42.69 0.18 -28.57
C ARG A 428 43.61 1.26 -28.00
N GLY A 429 43.75 2.41 -28.67
CA GLY A 429 44.63 3.49 -28.21
C GLY A 429 44.20 4.12 -26.88
N THR A 430 42.92 4.47 -26.73
CA THR A 430 42.39 5.06 -25.48
C THR A 430 42.36 4.06 -24.33
N PHE A 431 42.13 2.78 -24.63
CA PHE A 431 42.24 1.69 -23.67
C PHE A 431 43.66 1.59 -23.10
N PHE A 432 44.68 1.49 -23.95
CA PHE A 432 46.07 1.41 -23.49
C PHE A 432 46.52 2.68 -22.76
N MET A 433 46.16 3.87 -23.25
CA MET A 433 46.42 5.13 -22.55
C MET A 433 45.79 5.16 -21.15
N THR A 434 44.58 4.61 -20.99
CA THR A 434 43.92 4.55 -19.67
C THR A 434 44.62 3.57 -18.73
N LEU A 435 45.07 2.42 -19.24
CA LEU A 435 45.83 1.44 -18.45
C LEU A 435 47.22 1.93 -18.07
N GLN A 436 47.94 2.63 -18.95
CA GLN A 436 49.26 3.18 -18.64
C GLN A 436 49.23 4.18 -17.47
N ASN A 437 48.14 4.93 -17.34
CA ASN A 437 47.93 5.82 -16.19
C ASN A 437 47.62 5.09 -14.87
N GLN A 438 47.42 3.77 -14.90
CA GLN A 438 47.05 2.94 -13.75
C GLN A 438 47.89 1.65 -13.70
N PRO A 439 49.10 1.69 -13.11
CA PRO A 439 50.10 0.61 -13.22
C PRO A 439 49.62 -0.74 -12.65
N VAL A 440 48.75 -0.72 -11.63
CA VAL A 440 48.16 -1.93 -11.03
C VAL A 440 47.20 -2.63 -12.01
N ALA A 441 46.39 -1.86 -12.74
CA ALA A 441 45.51 -2.43 -13.75
C ALA A 441 46.31 -2.99 -14.94
N LEU A 442 47.39 -2.31 -15.34
CA LEU A 442 48.26 -2.76 -16.42
C LEU A 442 48.98 -4.06 -16.07
N SER A 443 49.48 -4.22 -14.84
CA SER A 443 50.16 -5.45 -14.41
C SER A 443 49.21 -6.66 -14.40
N LEU A 444 47.99 -6.48 -13.90
CA LEU A 444 46.94 -7.51 -13.93
C LEU A 444 46.54 -7.83 -15.38
N TYR A 445 46.39 -6.82 -16.24
CA TYR A 445 46.07 -7.06 -17.65
C TYR A 445 47.18 -7.82 -18.39
N ARG A 446 48.46 -7.54 -18.11
CA ARG A 446 49.60 -8.32 -18.65
C ARG A 446 49.53 -9.77 -18.19
N GLN A 447 49.20 -10.02 -16.93
CA GLN A 447 49.03 -11.37 -16.41
C GLN A 447 47.89 -12.11 -17.12
N PHE A 448 46.76 -11.43 -17.36
CA PHE A 448 45.66 -11.99 -18.16
C PHE A 448 46.12 -12.32 -19.60
N CYS A 449 46.85 -11.42 -20.27
CA CYS A 449 47.33 -11.63 -21.63
C CYS A 449 48.34 -12.79 -21.73
N LYS A 450 49.17 -13.04 -20.70
CA LYS A 450 50.08 -14.20 -20.66
C LYS A 450 49.34 -15.54 -20.80
N HIS A 451 48.13 -15.64 -20.26
CA HIS A 451 47.34 -16.87 -20.29
C HIS A 451 46.40 -16.98 -21.49
N GLN A 452 45.75 -15.89 -21.91
CA GLN A 452 44.71 -15.95 -22.95
C GLN A 452 45.10 -15.32 -24.29
N GLU A 453 45.91 -14.24 -24.29
CA GLU A 453 46.15 -13.42 -25.49
C GLU A 453 47.63 -13.07 -25.67
N ARG A 454 48.41 -14.06 -26.12
CA ARG A 454 49.86 -13.92 -26.31
C ARG A 454 50.26 -12.87 -27.35
N GLU A 455 49.49 -12.70 -28.41
CA GLU A 455 49.78 -11.66 -29.43
C GLU A 455 49.58 -10.25 -28.89
N THR A 456 48.50 -10.00 -28.13
CA THR A 456 48.26 -8.71 -27.47
C THR A 456 49.37 -8.38 -26.46
N LEU A 457 49.95 -9.40 -25.81
CA LEU A 457 51.09 -9.23 -24.90
C LEU A 457 52.35 -8.76 -25.64
N LYS A 458 52.61 -9.29 -26.85
CA LYS A 458 53.73 -8.87 -27.69
C LYS A 458 53.58 -7.40 -28.11
N ASP A 459 52.38 -7.01 -28.52
CA ASP A 459 52.06 -5.61 -28.87
C ASP A 459 52.31 -4.67 -27.69
N LEU A 460 51.91 -5.07 -26.48
CA LEU A 460 52.16 -4.31 -25.25
C LEU A 460 53.65 -4.12 -24.97
N TYR A 461 54.46 -5.18 -25.07
CA TYR A 461 55.91 -5.07 -24.85
C TYR A 461 56.60 -4.18 -25.89
N ASN A 462 56.13 -4.21 -27.13
CA ASN A 462 56.60 -3.31 -28.18
C ASN A 462 56.20 -1.84 -27.92
N GLN A 463 54.98 -1.59 -27.43
CA GLN A 463 54.51 -0.23 -27.15
C GLN A 463 55.16 0.41 -25.92
N ASP A 464 55.51 -0.40 -24.93
CA ASP A 464 56.17 0.06 -23.70
C ASP A 464 57.71 0.07 -23.81
N ASP A 465 58.28 -0.17 -25.01
CA ASP A 465 59.72 -0.29 -25.29
C ASP A 465 60.46 -1.27 -24.35
N ASN A 466 59.77 -2.31 -23.88
CA ASN A 466 60.35 -3.30 -22.98
C ASN A 466 61.03 -4.43 -23.78
N HIS A 467 62.20 -4.13 -24.34
CA HIS A 467 62.97 -5.06 -25.17
C HIS A 467 63.35 -6.36 -24.44
N GLN A 468 63.51 -6.32 -23.11
CA GLN A 468 63.87 -7.48 -22.31
C GLN A 468 62.72 -8.50 -22.23
N GLU A 469 61.51 -8.05 -21.89
CA GLU A 469 60.33 -8.93 -21.86
C GLU A 469 59.92 -9.42 -23.25
N LEU A 470 60.14 -8.60 -24.29
CA LEU A 470 59.94 -9.01 -25.67
C LEU A 470 60.91 -10.15 -26.08
N GLY A 471 62.20 -10.03 -25.70
CA GLY A 471 63.17 -11.10 -25.89
C GLY A 471 62.76 -12.39 -25.18
N ASN A 472 62.36 -12.30 -23.91
CA ASN A 472 61.84 -13.43 -23.13
C ASN A 472 60.62 -14.08 -23.80
N PHE A 473 59.70 -13.29 -24.34
CA PHE A 473 58.52 -13.78 -25.06
C PHE A 473 58.90 -14.61 -26.30
N HIS A 474 59.85 -14.12 -27.10
CA HIS A 474 60.34 -14.85 -28.29
C HIS A 474 61.04 -16.16 -27.92
N VAL A 475 61.86 -16.14 -26.87
CA VAL A 475 62.52 -17.35 -26.35
C VAL A 475 61.47 -18.35 -25.90
N HIS A 476 60.50 -17.96 -25.07
CA HIS A 476 59.46 -18.86 -24.57
C HIS A 476 58.57 -19.43 -25.69
N SER A 477 58.26 -18.60 -26.71
CA SER A 477 57.51 -19.03 -27.89
C SER A 477 58.27 -20.02 -28.78
N SER A 478 59.60 -20.06 -28.71
CA SER A 478 60.42 -21.02 -29.46
C SER A 478 60.47 -22.42 -28.83
N TYR A 479 60.10 -22.54 -27.55
CA TYR A 479 60.04 -23.81 -26.80
C TYR A 479 58.62 -24.38 -26.67
N SER A 480 57.59 -23.64 -27.08
CA SER A 480 56.20 -24.09 -27.16
C SER A 480 55.90 -24.61 -28.55
#